data_AF-A0A953JFM2-F1
#
_entry.id   AF-A0A953JFM2-F1
#
_cell.length_a   1.000
_cell.length_b   1.000
_cell.length_c   1.000
_cell.angle_alpha   90.00
_cell.angle_beta   90.00
_cell.angle_gamma   90.00
#
_symmetry.space_group_name_H-M   'P 1'
#
loop_
_entity.id
_entity.type
_entity.pdbx_description
1 polymer ?
#
loop_
_entity_poly.entity_id
_entity_poly.type
_entity_poly.pdbx_seq_one_letter_code
_entity_poly.pdbx_strand_id
1 'polypeptide(L)'
;MATVTEVERDAELRRLAARLLDRAWQGAAGYCVPNRRSYPHLWLWDSCFHVIAWAALGDRRAVEELQTVFAGQFAGGFLPHIRYRDGSIRHRHRGPLAGSSSFTQPPVYVRALLAVRDAGMEIPAELLDRAASALDALWRDRLRDGLLVVVHPWEAGTDDSPRWDSWVGSHRWRRRRWTAFDREIASRAVYGADGQAIDSTAFVVAPASFNAIAADAARCLGDLLDDDTWRRRAGDLADTLD
;
A
#
# COMPACT_ATOMS: atom_id res chain seq x y z
N MET A 1 -24.88 18.27 -33.46
CA MET A 1 -24.43 17.70 -32.17
C MET A 1 -23.62 18.76 -31.46
N ALA A 2 -24.07 19.23 -30.29
CA ALA A 2 -23.29 20.19 -29.51
C ALA A 2 -22.03 19.51 -28.97
N THR A 3 -20.86 20.10 -29.21
CA THR A 3 -19.58 19.67 -28.65
C THR A 3 -19.57 19.99 -27.16
N VAL A 4 -19.54 18.95 -26.32
CA VAL A 4 -19.33 19.06 -24.87
C VAL A 4 -18.01 19.78 -24.63
N THR A 5 -18.05 20.86 -23.86
CA THR A 5 -16.87 21.62 -23.47
C THR A 5 -15.99 20.81 -22.50
N GLU A 6 -14.71 21.14 -22.40
CA GLU A 6 -13.79 20.49 -21.45
C GLU A 6 -14.28 20.63 -19.99
N VAL A 7 -14.83 21.80 -19.65
CA VAL A 7 -15.41 22.08 -18.33
C VAL A 7 -16.60 21.16 -18.01
N GLU A 8 -17.51 20.97 -18.96
CA GLU A 8 -18.66 20.06 -18.79
C GLU A 8 -18.22 18.60 -18.68
N ARG A 9 -17.18 18.21 -19.44
CA ARG A 9 -16.59 16.86 -19.34
C ARG A 9 -15.97 16.62 -17.97
N ASP A 10 -15.19 17.58 -17.46
CA ASP A 10 -14.55 17.47 -16.15
C ASP A 10 -15.58 17.43 -15.02
N ALA A 11 -16.63 18.25 -15.11
CA ALA A 11 -17.72 18.21 -14.14
C ALA A 11 -18.41 16.84 -14.13
N GLU A 12 -18.66 16.25 -15.30
CA GLU A 12 -19.26 14.92 -15.40
C GLU A 12 -18.33 13.82 -14.86
N LEU A 13 -17.03 13.88 -15.17
CA LEU A 13 -16.04 12.94 -14.63
C LEU A 13 -15.94 13.03 -13.11
N ARG A 14 -15.92 14.25 -12.54
CA ARG A 14 -15.95 14.47 -11.08
C ARG A 14 -17.20 13.85 -10.46
N ARG A 15 -18.37 14.06 -11.07
CA ARG A 15 -19.64 13.50 -10.61
C ARG A 15 -19.64 11.97 -10.67
N LEU A 16 -19.07 11.38 -11.72
CA LEU A 16 -18.95 9.93 -11.89
C LEU A 16 -18.00 9.32 -10.86
N ALA A 17 -16.84 9.96 -10.62
CA ALA A 17 -15.86 9.54 -9.64
C ALA A 17 -16.44 9.55 -8.21
N ALA A 18 -17.12 10.64 -7.83
CA ALA A 18 -17.80 10.73 -6.53
C ALA A 18 -18.82 9.59 -6.34
N ARG A 19 -19.68 9.34 -7.33
CA ARG A 19 -20.64 8.21 -7.28
C ARG A 19 -19.96 6.84 -7.17
N LEU A 20 -18.78 6.67 -7.78
CA LEU A 20 -18.05 5.42 -7.70
C LEU A 20 -17.47 5.21 -6.30
N LEU A 21 -16.83 6.25 -5.74
CA LEU A 21 -16.26 6.19 -4.40
C LEU A 21 -17.34 6.06 -3.33
N ASP A 22 -18.48 6.75 -3.46
CA ASP A 22 -19.64 6.58 -2.56
C ASP A 22 -20.13 5.13 -2.53
N ARG A 23 -20.11 4.45 -3.67
CA ARG A 23 -20.43 3.01 -3.73
C ARG A 23 -19.31 2.16 -3.15
N ALA A 24 -18.05 2.54 -3.23
CA ALA A 24 -16.97 1.79 -2.60
C ALA A 24 -16.99 1.94 -1.06
N TRP A 25 -17.42 3.10 -0.57
CA TRP A 25 -17.40 3.50 0.84
C TRP A 25 -18.17 2.54 1.76
N GLN A 26 -17.53 2.16 2.86
CA GLN A 26 -18.10 1.37 3.95
C GLN A 26 -18.26 2.28 5.18
N GLY A 27 -19.39 2.98 5.28
CA GLY A 27 -19.57 4.05 6.27
C GLY A 27 -19.35 3.65 7.73
N ALA A 28 -19.75 2.44 8.14
CA ALA A 28 -19.49 1.96 9.50
C ALA A 28 -18.02 1.59 9.77
N ALA A 29 -17.23 1.42 8.71
CA ALA A 29 -15.85 0.96 8.79
C ALA A 29 -14.83 2.05 8.47
N GLY A 30 -15.22 3.15 7.82
CA GLY A 30 -14.37 4.31 7.56
C GLY A 30 -13.40 4.14 6.38
N TYR A 31 -13.70 3.28 5.39
CA TYR A 31 -12.85 3.08 4.21
C TYR A 31 -13.63 2.61 2.97
N CYS A 32 -13.02 2.76 1.79
CA CYS A 32 -13.51 2.20 0.53
C CYS A 32 -12.96 0.78 0.31
N VAL A 33 -13.81 -0.16 -0.11
CA VAL A 33 -13.34 -1.47 -0.61
C VAL A 33 -13.02 -1.40 -2.10
N PRO A 34 -11.90 -1.99 -2.58
CA PRO A 34 -11.56 -1.97 -4.02
C PRO A 34 -12.63 -2.65 -4.88
N ASN A 35 -13.21 -3.73 -4.36
CA ASN A 35 -14.32 -4.42 -4.98
C ASN A 35 -15.16 -5.15 -3.94
N ARG A 36 -16.45 -4.82 -3.83
CA ARG A 36 -17.37 -5.42 -2.86
C ARG A 36 -17.49 -6.95 -2.92
N ARG A 37 -17.15 -7.58 -4.04
CA ARG A 37 -17.24 -9.04 -4.23
C ARG A 37 -15.88 -9.72 -4.13
N SER A 38 -14.91 -9.25 -4.91
CA SER A 38 -13.60 -9.91 -5.04
C SER A 38 -12.57 -9.45 -4.01
N TYR A 39 -12.70 -8.21 -3.53
CA TYR A 39 -11.76 -7.58 -2.59
C TYR A 39 -12.53 -6.88 -1.45
N PRO A 40 -13.31 -7.60 -0.63
CA PRO A 40 -14.22 -7.02 0.36
C PRO A 40 -13.52 -6.62 1.67
N HIS A 41 -12.28 -6.14 1.59
CA HIS A 41 -11.40 -5.85 2.72
C HIS A 41 -10.75 -4.48 2.55
N LEU A 42 -10.15 -3.95 3.61
CA LEU A 42 -9.25 -2.81 3.48
C LEU A 42 -7.95 -3.31 2.88
N TRP A 43 -7.53 -2.69 1.77
CA TRP A 43 -6.23 -2.91 1.13
C TRP A 43 -5.42 -1.63 1.22
N LEU A 44 -4.17 -1.73 1.69
CA LEU A 44 -3.35 -0.58 2.04
C LEU A 44 -3.21 0.40 0.88
N TRP A 45 -2.62 -0.03 -0.24
CA TRP A 45 -2.33 0.91 -1.32
C TRP A 45 -3.60 1.35 -2.06
N ASP A 46 -4.66 0.53 -2.11
CA ASP A 46 -5.94 0.88 -2.73
C ASP A 46 -6.62 2.00 -1.94
N SER A 47 -6.64 1.89 -0.62
CA SER A 47 -7.11 2.97 0.26
C SER A 47 -6.29 4.24 0.09
N CYS A 48 -4.97 4.15 -0.15
CA CYS A 48 -4.17 5.34 -0.46
C CYS A 48 -4.64 6.01 -1.76
N PHE A 49 -4.99 5.24 -2.80
CA PHE A 49 -5.56 5.79 -4.04
C PHE A 49 -6.98 6.33 -3.85
N HIS A 50 -7.81 5.72 -3.00
CA HIS A 50 -9.11 6.29 -2.63
C HIS A 50 -8.95 7.63 -1.92
N VAL A 51 -8.00 7.75 -1.00
CA VAL A 51 -7.68 9.02 -0.30
C VAL A 51 -7.28 10.10 -1.31
N ILE A 52 -6.40 9.79 -2.26
CA ILE A 52 -6.00 10.74 -3.32
C ILE A 52 -7.23 11.20 -4.12
N ALA A 53 -8.12 10.26 -4.46
CA ALA A 53 -9.34 10.57 -5.19
C ALA A 53 -10.34 11.41 -4.37
N TRP A 54 -10.51 11.11 -3.07
CA TRP A 54 -11.31 11.91 -2.15
C TRP A 54 -10.75 13.33 -1.99
N ALA A 55 -9.43 13.45 -1.88
CA ALA A 55 -8.77 14.75 -1.77
C ALA A 55 -8.96 15.60 -3.02
N ALA A 56 -8.87 15.02 -4.21
CA ALA A 56 -9.15 15.71 -5.48
C ALA A 56 -10.61 16.19 -5.60
N LEU A 57 -11.53 15.59 -4.83
CA LEU A 57 -12.93 15.99 -4.72
C LEU A 57 -13.19 16.96 -3.55
N GLY A 58 -12.19 17.27 -2.72
CA GLY A 58 -12.34 18.11 -1.52
C GLY A 58 -13.14 17.46 -0.40
N ASP A 59 -13.18 16.13 -0.35
CA ASP A 59 -14.00 15.37 0.60
C ASP A 59 -13.18 14.94 1.83
N ARG A 60 -13.70 15.23 3.04
CA ARG A 60 -13.04 14.91 4.32
C ARG A 60 -12.86 13.41 4.57
N ARG A 61 -13.57 12.55 3.84
CA ARG A 61 -13.35 11.10 3.85
C ARG A 61 -11.92 10.71 3.47
N ALA A 62 -11.18 11.58 2.79
CA ALA A 62 -9.74 11.42 2.57
C ALA A 62 -8.97 11.24 3.89
N VAL A 63 -9.28 12.07 4.90
CA VAL A 63 -8.61 11.98 6.22
C VAL A 63 -9.12 10.77 7.01
N GLU A 64 -10.42 10.51 6.97
CA GLU A 64 -11.05 9.36 7.66
C GLU A 64 -10.50 8.01 7.16
N GLU A 65 -10.31 7.87 5.85
CA GLU A 65 -9.76 6.64 5.28
C GLU A 65 -8.29 6.45 5.67
N LEU A 66 -7.49 7.51 5.74
CA LEU A 66 -6.11 7.42 6.28
C LEU A 66 -6.08 7.05 7.76
N GLN A 67 -6.95 7.65 8.58
CA GLN A 67 -7.08 7.27 9.99
C GLN A 67 -7.39 5.79 10.12
N THR A 68 -8.29 5.28 9.28
CA THR A 68 -8.64 3.85 9.26
C THR A 68 -7.49 2.97 8.78
N VAL A 69 -6.71 3.39 7.78
CA VAL A 69 -5.50 2.67 7.36
C VAL A 69 -4.51 2.56 8.53
N PHE A 70 -4.15 3.68 9.17
CA PHE A 70 -3.17 3.72 10.25
C PHE A 70 -3.67 3.10 11.57
N ALA A 71 -4.98 3.01 11.78
CA ALA A 71 -5.55 2.24 12.90
C ALA A 71 -5.21 0.73 12.84
N GLY A 72 -4.74 0.22 11.69
CA GLY A 72 -4.22 -1.14 11.55
C GLY A 72 -2.71 -1.28 11.71
N GLN A 73 -2.00 -0.19 12.01
CA GLN A 73 -0.55 -0.20 12.20
C GLN A 73 -0.19 -0.90 13.51
N PHE A 74 0.85 -1.73 13.47
CA PHE A 74 1.39 -2.42 14.63
C PHE A 74 2.34 -1.49 15.41
N ALA A 75 2.60 -1.81 16.68
CA ALA A 75 3.44 -0.98 17.55
C ALA A 75 4.86 -0.76 17.00
N GLY A 76 5.42 -1.74 16.27
CA GLY A 76 6.73 -1.63 15.61
C GLY A 76 6.73 -0.81 14.32
N GLY A 77 5.58 -0.29 13.89
CA GLY A 77 5.43 0.47 12.65
C GLY A 77 4.93 -0.36 11.46
N PHE A 78 4.95 -1.70 11.55
CA PHE A 78 4.46 -2.57 10.48
C PHE A 78 3.02 -2.24 10.07
N LEU A 79 2.82 -1.98 8.79
CA LEU A 79 1.53 -1.68 8.19
C LEU A 79 1.15 -2.80 7.20
N PRO A 80 0.15 -3.63 7.53
CA PRO A 80 -0.22 -4.77 6.71
C PRO A 80 -0.93 -4.33 5.42
N HIS A 81 -0.72 -5.06 4.33
CA HIS A 81 -1.41 -4.75 3.07
C HIS A 81 -2.91 -5.05 3.09
N ILE A 82 -3.38 -5.93 3.98
CA ILE A 82 -4.81 -6.22 4.15
C ILE A 82 -5.20 -6.16 5.62
N ARG A 83 -6.36 -5.55 5.91
CA ARG A 83 -7.13 -5.79 7.15
C ARG A 83 -8.43 -6.48 6.80
N TYR A 84 -8.63 -7.69 7.34
CA TYR A 84 -9.79 -8.51 7.03
C TYR A 84 -11.03 -7.99 7.77
N ARG A 85 -12.15 -7.86 7.06
CA ARG A 85 -13.39 -7.29 7.59
C ARG A 85 -14.01 -8.12 8.71
N ASP A 86 -13.78 -9.44 8.68
CA ASP A 86 -14.55 -10.41 9.44
C ASP A 86 -13.73 -11.22 10.45
N GLY A 87 -12.44 -10.91 10.69
CA GLY A 87 -11.58 -11.52 11.74
C GLY A 87 -11.47 -13.06 11.73
N SER A 88 -12.19 -13.72 10.82
CA SER A 88 -12.47 -15.14 10.73
C SER A 88 -11.59 -15.80 9.66
N ILE A 89 -10.82 -14.99 8.95
CA ILE A 89 -9.91 -15.41 7.93
C ILE A 89 -8.65 -16.00 8.60
N ARG A 90 -8.78 -17.24 9.04
CA ARG A 90 -7.63 -18.11 9.33
C ARG A 90 -7.10 -18.65 8.00
N HIS A 91 -6.56 -17.78 7.14
CA HIS A 91 -5.90 -18.24 5.94
C HIS A 91 -4.57 -18.89 6.35
N ARG A 92 -4.56 -20.22 6.54
CA ARG A 92 -3.38 -21.06 6.86
C ARG A 92 -2.17 -20.87 5.93
N HIS A 93 -2.32 -20.12 4.84
CA HIS A 93 -1.30 -19.89 3.82
C HIS A 93 -0.97 -18.40 3.58
N ARG A 94 -1.33 -17.50 4.50
CA ARG A 94 -1.08 -16.04 4.35
C ARG A 94 -0.33 -15.41 5.54
N GLY A 95 0.31 -16.25 6.34
CA GLY A 95 1.04 -15.86 7.53
C GLY A 95 0.28 -16.12 8.84
N PRO A 96 0.92 -15.85 9.98
CA PRO A 96 0.39 -16.15 11.32
C PRO A 96 -0.72 -15.20 11.81
N LEU A 97 -0.90 -14.04 11.18
CA LEU A 97 -1.88 -13.04 11.62
C LEU A 97 -3.32 -13.43 11.25
N ALA A 98 -4.26 -13.20 12.18
CA ALA A 98 -5.67 -13.58 12.02
C ALA A 98 -6.59 -12.44 11.54
N GLY A 99 -6.30 -11.19 11.93
CA GLY A 99 -7.10 -10.01 11.57
C GLY A 99 -6.54 -9.19 10.41
N SER A 100 -5.30 -9.46 10.02
CA SER A 100 -4.57 -8.78 8.96
C SER A 100 -3.64 -9.76 8.25
N SER A 101 -3.14 -9.36 7.09
CA SER A 101 -2.06 -10.08 6.43
C SER A 101 -0.72 -9.87 7.15
N SER A 102 0.18 -10.84 7.04
CA SER A 102 1.58 -10.70 7.51
C SER A 102 2.51 -9.97 6.54
N PHE A 103 2.03 -9.53 5.39
CA PHE A 103 2.83 -8.89 4.34
C PHE A 103 2.46 -7.41 4.21
N THR A 104 3.37 -6.57 3.73
CA THR A 104 3.13 -5.13 3.48
C THR A 104 2.85 -4.85 2.00
N GLN A 105 2.77 -3.57 1.61
CA GLN A 105 2.58 -3.10 0.24
C GLN A 105 3.39 -1.82 0.00
N PRO A 106 3.53 -1.33 -1.24
CA PRO A 106 4.28 -0.11 -1.52
C PRO A 106 3.77 1.08 -0.69
N PRO A 107 4.65 1.95 -0.15
CA PRO A 107 4.29 2.98 0.82
C PRO A 107 3.63 4.23 0.20
N VAL A 108 2.54 4.04 -0.54
CA VAL A 108 1.76 5.12 -1.20
C VAL A 108 1.08 6.05 -0.18
N TYR A 109 0.98 5.65 1.09
CA TYR A 109 0.32 6.44 2.15
C TYR A 109 0.93 7.82 2.35
N VAL A 110 2.22 8.03 2.05
CA VAL A 110 2.82 9.37 2.11
C VAL A 110 2.32 10.27 0.98
N ARG A 111 2.15 9.72 -0.23
CA ARG A 111 1.52 10.46 -1.34
C ARG A 111 0.06 10.78 -1.08
N ALA A 112 -0.65 9.88 -0.40
CA ALA A 112 -2.01 10.13 0.04
C ALA A 112 -2.08 11.29 1.06
N LEU A 113 -1.15 11.36 2.01
CA LEU A 113 -1.01 12.51 2.91
C LEU A 113 -0.72 13.81 2.14
N LEU A 114 0.20 13.77 1.17
CA LEU A 114 0.51 14.92 0.33
C LEU A 114 -0.73 15.44 -0.41
N ALA A 115 -1.55 14.54 -0.97
CA ALA A 115 -2.79 14.90 -1.64
C ALA A 115 -3.81 15.55 -0.69
N VAL A 116 -3.89 15.09 0.57
CA VAL A 116 -4.73 15.73 1.60
C VAL A 116 -4.26 17.15 1.88
N ARG A 117 -2.96 17.37 2.08
CA ARG A 117 -2.39 18.71 2.28
C ARG A 117 -2.67 19.62 1.09
N ASP A 118 -2.41 19.14 -0.12
CA ASP A 118 -2.52 19.93 -1.35
C ASP A 118 -3.98 20.31 -1.66
N ALA A 119 -4.95 19.52 -1.17
CA ALA A 119 -6.37 19.85 -1.19
C ALA A 119 -6.79 20.87 -0.10
N GLY A 120 -5.84 21.39 0.70
CA GLY A 120 -6.09 22.35 1.76
C GLY A 120 -6.73 21.75 3.02
N MET A 121 -6.69 20.43 3.17
CA MET A 121 -7.21 19.75 4.36
C MET A 121 -6.13 19.61 5.42
N GLU A 122 -6.53 19.74 6.68
CA GLU A 122 -5.64 19.51 7.82
C GLU A 122 -5.30 18.02 7.96
N ILE A 123 -4.00 17.74 8.10
CA ILE A 123 -3.50 16.42 8.44
C ILE A 123 -3.29 16.37 9.96
N PRO A 124 -4.00 15.50 10.70
CA PRO A 124 -3.70 15.30 12.11
C PRO A 124 -2.24 14.88 12.32
N ALA A 125 -1.55 15.51 13.27
CA ALA A 125 -0.13 15.27 13.54
C ALA A 125 0.19 13.77 13.78
N GLU A 126 -0.72 13.05 14.46
CA GLU A 126 -0.57 11.61 14.66
C GLU A 126 -0.44 10.84 13.33
N LEU A 127 -1.12 11.24 12.25
CA LEU A 127 -0.99 10.54 10.96
C LEU A 127 0.40 10.72 10.34
N LEU A 128 1.05 11.87 10.57
CA LEU A 128 2.42 12.10 10.14
C LEU A 128 3.40 11.22 10.94
N ASP A 129 3.21 11.14 12.26
CA ASP A 129 4.03 10.26 13.12
C ASP A 129 3.86 8.78 12.74
N ARG A 130 2.62 8.35 12.48
CA ARG A 130 2.29 6.99 12.03
C ARG A 130 2.91 6.67 10.68
N ALA A 131 2.86 7.61 9.73
CA ALA A 131 3.49 7.46 8.42
C ALA A 131 5.02 7.37 8.53
N ALA A 132 5.65 8.20 9.36
CA ALA A 132 7.08 8.14 9.63
C ALA A 132 7.49 6.81 10.26
N SER A 133 6.72 6.33 11.25
CA SER A 133 6.95 5.03 11.88
C SER A 133 6.77 3.86 10.90
N ALA A 134 5.77 3.93 10.01
CA ALA A 134 5.53 2.91 8.98
C ALA A 134 6.67 2.84 7.96
N LEU A 135 7.15 4.00 7.53
CA LEU A 135 8.22 4.08 6.55
C LEU A 135 9.55 3.67 7.18
N ASP A 136 9.80 4.03 8.44
CA ASP A 136 11.03 3.65 9.15
C ASP A 136 11.08 2.13 9.38
N ALA A 137 9.95 1.49 9.66
CA ALA A 137 9.86 0.04 9.75
C ALA A 137 10.31 -0.66 8.45
N LEU A 138 10.01 -0.09 7.27
CA LEU A 138 10.52 -0.65 6.00
C LEU A 138 12.05 -0.59 5.94
N TRP A 139 12.66 0.54 6.27
CA TRP A 139 14.13 0.66 6.28
C TRP A 139 14.77 -0.27 7.32
N ARG A 140 14.21 -0.32 8.52
CA ARG A 140 14.72 -1.16 9.61
C ARG A 140 14.65 -2.65 9.28
N ASP A 141 13.50 -3.10 8.76
CA ASP A 141 13.21 -4.53 8.67
C ASP A 141 13.59 -5.10 7.28
N ARG A 142 13.57 -4.27 6.22
CA ARG A 142 13.68 -4.72 4.82
C ARG A 142 14.91 -4.24 4.05
N LEU A 143 15.73 -3.33 4.57
CA LEU A 143 16.91 -2.85 3.86
C LEU A 143 17.99 -3.93 3.76
N ARG A 144 18.42 -4.26 2.54
CA ARG A 144 19.56 -5.15 2.23
C ARG A 144 20.36 -4.53 1.11
N ASP A 145 21.66 -4.39 1.31
CA ASP A 145 22.59 -3.87 0.29
C ASP A 145 22.10 -2.55 -0.36
N GLY A 146 21.56 -1.64 0.45
CA GLY A 146 21.07 -0.34 0.02
C GLY A 146 19.66 -0.31 -0.59
N LEU A 147 19.01 -1.46 -0.81
CA LEU A 147 17.64 -1.54 -1.34
C LEU A 147 16.68 -2.20 -0.36
N LEU A 148 15.40 -1.82 -0.42
CA LEU A 148 14.32 -2.47 0.29
C LEU A 148 13.90 -3.75 -0.45
N VAL A 149 13.90 -4.87 0.26
CA VAL A 149 13.47 -6.16 -0.27
C VAL A 149 12.03 -6.47 0.09
N VAL A 150 11.33 -7.12 -0.84
CA VAL A 150 10.07 -7.81 -0.59
C VAL A 150 10.34 -9.30 -0.42
N VAL A 151 9.49 -9.94 0.39
CA VAL A 151 9.58 -11.37 0.73
C VAL A 151 8.42 -12.20 0.18
N HIS A 152 7.49 -11.54 -0.50
CA HIS A 152 6.41 -12.18 -1.25
C HIS A 152 6.00 -11.30 -2.45
N PRO A 153 5.64 -11.88 -3.62
CA PRO A 153 5.14 -11.13 -4.78
C PRO A 153 4.01 -10.13 -4.47
N TRP A 154 3.11 -10.50 -3.56
CA TRP A 154 2.01 -9.64 -3.06
C TRP A 154 2.48 -8.28 -2.54
N GLU A 155 3.68 -8.21 -1.94
CA GLU A 155 4.21 -6.96 -1.40
C GLU A 155 4.61 -5.96 -2.49
N ALA A 156 4.83 -6.42 -3.72
CA ALA A 156 5.09 -5.54 -4.85
C ALA A 156 3.83 -4.89 -5.43
N GLY A 157 2.62 -5.35 -5.03
CA GLY A 157 1.34 -4.91 -5.62
C GLY A 157 1.12 -5.42 -7.06
N THR A 158 1.97 -6.33 -7.53
CA THR A 158 1.94 -6.89 -8.89
C THR A 158 2.08 -8.41 -8.83
N ASP A 159 1.11 -9.05 -8.19
CA ASP A 159 1.13 -10.46 -7.77
C ASP A 159 1.51 -11.42 -8.90
N ASP A 160 0.76 -11.39 -10.00
CA ASP A 160 0.92 -12.29 -11.15
C ASP A 160 1.73 -11.66 -12.30
N SER A 161 2.67 -10.76 -11.97
CA SER A 161 3.48 -10.05 -12.97
C SER A 161 4.46 -10.99 -13.69
N PRO A 162 4.69 -10.83 -15.02
CA PRO A 162 5.67 -11.62 -15.76
C PRO A 162 7.09 -11.58 -15.18
N ARG A 163 7.39 -10.56 -14.36
CA ARG A 163 8.66 -10.49 -13.64
C ARG A 163 8.90 -11.68 -12.70
N TRP A 164 7.86 -12.43 -12.33
CA TRP A 164 7.98 -13.64 -11.51
C TRP A 164 7.90 -14.95 -12.31
N ASP A 165 7.76 -14.89 -13.65
CA ASP A 165 7.53 -16.07 -14.49
C ASP A 165 8.65 -17.12 -14.38
N SER A 166 9.90 -16.69 -14.16
CA SER A 166 11.06 -17.57 -13.96
C SER A 166 10.95 -18.39 -12.67
N TRP A 167 10.39 -17.81 -11.60
CA TRP A 167 10.11 -18.52 -10.35
C TRP A 167 8.90 -19.45 -10.48
N VAL A 168 7.86 -19.04 -11.22
CA VAL A 168 6.69 -19.88 -11.50
C VAL A 168 7.02 -21.02 -12.50
N GLY A 169 8.11 -20.87 -13.26
CA GLY A 169 8.55 -21.81 -14.30
C GLY A 169 7.68 -21.78 -15.57
N SER A 170 6.99 -20.68 -15.85
CA SER A 170 6.05 -20.59 -16.97
C SER A 170 5.65 -19.15 -17.33
N HIS A 171 5.84 -18.76 -18.59
CA HIS A 171 5.35 -17.50 -19.16
C HIS A 171 3.83 -17.49 -19.46
N ARG A 172 3.18 -18.65 -19.46
CA ARG A 172 1.72 -18.76 -19.65
C ARG A 172 1.02 -18.67 -18.31
N TRP A 173 0.19 -17.65 -18.12
CA TRP A 173 -0.59 -17.49 -16.90
C TRP A 173 -1.57 -18.64 -16.70
N ARG A 174 -1.53 -19.24 -15.50
CA ARG A 174 -2.49 -20.25 -15.04
C ARG A 174 -2.75 -20.07 -13.55
N ARG A 175 -3.99 -19.71 -13.17
CA ARG A 175 -4.40 -19.51 -11.77
C ARG A 175 -3.90 -20.59 -10.81
N ARG A 176 -4.04 -21.87 -11.16
CA ARG A 176 -3.61 -22.99 -10.29
C ARG A 176 -2.11 -23.02 -10.02
N ARG A 177 -1.29 -22.61 -11.00
CA ARG A 177 0.18 -22.53 -10.84
C ARG A 177 0.57 -21.36 -9.95
N TRP A 178 0.02 -20.17 -10.23
CA TRP A 178 0.24 -18.98 -9.39
C TRP A 178 -0.20 -19.20 -7.94
N THR A 179 -1.38 -19.78 -7.72
CA THR A 179 -1.82 -20.13 -6.36
C THR A 179 -0.90 -21.15 -5.66
N ALA A 180 -0.29 -22.09 -6.39
CA ALA A 180 0.66 -23.02 -5.80
C ALA A 180 1.98 -22.32 -5.44
N PHE A 181 2.49 -21.49 -6.35
CA PHE A 181 3.66 -20.65 -6.15
C PHE A 181 3.49 -19.70 -4.95
N ASP A 182 2.41 -18.94 -4.88
CA ASP A 182 2.12 -18.04 -3.76
C ASP A 182 2.12 -18.79 -2.42
N ARG A 183 1.47 -19.96 -2.36
CA ARG A 183 1.43 -20.76 -1.13
C ARG A 183 2.81 -21.28 -0.74
N GLU A 184 3.61 -21.67 -1.73
CA GLU A 184 4.98 -22.11 -1.50
C GLU A 184 5.82 -20.95 -0.94
N ILE A 185 5.81 -19.77 -1.58
CA ILE A 185 6.57 -18.61 -1.12
C ILE A 185 6.10 -18.14 0.26
N ALA A 186 4.79 -18.05 0.49
CA ALA A 186 4.25 -17.70 1.81
C ALA A 186 4.65 -18.70 2.92
N SER A 187 4.84 -19.99 2.58
CA SER A 187 5.31 -21.00 3.53
C SER A 187 6.82 -20.89 3.83
N ARG A 188 7.57 -20.17 2.99
CA ARG A 188 9.02 -19.95 3.11
C ARG A 188 9.37 -18.61 3.76
N ALA A 189 8.38 -17.75 3.99
CA ALA A 189 8.53 -16.49 4.70
C ALA A 189 8.91 -16.72 6.17
N VAL A 190 9.76 -15.86 6.68
CA VAL A 190 10.18 -15.79 8.08
C VAL A 190 9.41 -14.67 8.75
N TYR A 191 8.76 -14.98 9.87
CA TYR A 191 7.90 -14.05 10.59
C TYR A 191 8.58 -13.58 11.89
N GLY A 192 8.48 -12.28 12.15
CA GLY A 192 8.89 -11.67 13.42
C GLY A 192 7.95 -12.01 14.58
N ALA A 193 8.30 -11.56 15.78
CA ALA A 193 7.51 -11.80 16.99
C ALA A 193 6.09 -11.20 16.95
N ASP A 194 5.90 -10.14 16.18
CA ASP A 194 4.61 -9.48 15.93
C ASP A 194 3.82 -10.11 14.77
N GLY A 195 4.36 -11.16 14.14
CA GLY A 195 3.73 -11.88 13.05
C GLY A 195 3.87 -11.23 11.68
N GLN A 196 4.60 -10.12 11.54
CA GLN A 196 4.96 -9.57 10.25
C GLN A 196 5.98 -10.48 9.55
N ALA A 197 5.89 -10.62 8.24
CA ALA A 197 6.97 -11.22 7.47
C ALA A 197 8.15 -10.25 7.49
N ILE A 198 9.36 -10.72 7.78
CA ILE A 198 10.58 -9.89 7.81
C ILE A 198 11.63 -10.40 6.82
N ASP A 199 11.61 -11.69 6.51
CA ASP A 199 12.57 -12.35 5.61
C ASP A 199 11.91 -13.52 4.87
N SER A 200 12.66 -14.23 4.02
CA SER A 200 12.24 -15.46 3.37
C SER A 200 13.41 -16.35 3.01
N THR A 201 13.22 -17.66 3.15
CA THR A 201 14.21 -18.67 2.78
C THR A 201 14.26 -18.96 1.27
N ALA A 202 13.33 -18.38 0.49
CA ALA A 202 13.19 -18.69 -0.94
C ALA A 202 12.99 -17.47 -1.85
N PHE A 203 12.53 -16.34 -1.30
CA PHE A 203 12.15 -15.18 -2.10
C PHE A 203 12.53 -13.90 -1.37
N VAL A 204 13.68 -13.34 -1.71
CA VAL A 204 14.14 -12.04 -1.21
C VAL A 204 14.56 -11.25 -2.44
N VAL A 205 13.75 -10.25 -2.81
CA VAL A 205 13.92 -9.52 -4.07
C VAL A 205 13.78 -8.03 -3.80
N ALA A 206 14.57 -7.19 -4.47
CA ALA A 206 14.44 -5.74 -4.43
C ALA A 206 13.82 -5.19 -5.73
N PRO A 207 12.47 -5.10 -5.84
CA PRO A 207 11.84 -4.47 -6.98
C PRO A 207 12.24 -3.01 -7.16
N ALA A 208 12.66 -2.64 -8.36
CA ALA A 208 12.85 -1.23 -8.72
C ALA A 208 11.58 -0.40 -8.47
N SER A 209 10.39 -0.93 -8.79
CA SER A 209 9.12 -0.23 -8.54
C SER A 209 8.83 0.02 -7.06
N PHE A 210 9.09 -0.96 -6.19
CA PHE A 210 8.86 -0.81 -4.75
C PHE A 210 9.81 0.23 -4.16
N ASN A 211 11.09 0.16 -4.54
CA ASN A 211 12.12 1.08 -4.09
C ASN A 211 11.91 2.51 -4.62
N ALA A 212 11.51 2.66 -5.89
CA ALA A 212 11.17 3.98 -6.44
C ALA A 212 9.98 4.62 -5.70
N ILE A 213 8.94 3.84 -5.38
CA ILE A 213 7.80 4.33 -4.57
C ILE A 213 8.26 4.66 -3.14
N ALA A 214 9.17 3.88 -2.54
CA ALA A 214 9.68 4.14 -1.21
C ALA A 214 10.60 5.37 -1.16
N ALA A 215 11.45 5.59 -2.15
CA ALA A 215 12.28 6.78 -2.28
C ALA A 215 11.40 8.04 -2.44
N ASP A 216 10.37 7.93 -3.27
CA ASP A 216 9.36 8.97 -3.43
C ASP A 216 8.62 9.27 -2.12
N ALA A 217 8.19 8.23 -1.40
CA ALA A 217 7.56 8.36 -0.09
C ALA A 217 8.50 9.03 0.93
N ALA A 218 9.76 8.62 1.00
CA ALA A 218 10.75 9.23 1.88
C ALA A 218 10.96 10.72 1.57
N ARG A 219 11.10 11.08 0.29
CA ARG A 219 11.23 12.48 -0.12
C ARG A 219 10.00 13.31 0.26
N CYS A 220 8.81 12.81 -0.06
CA CYS A 220 7.56 13.49 0.29
C CYS A 220 7.36 13.63 1.80
N LEU A 221 7.77 12.64 2.59
CA LEU A 221 7.69 12.71 4.04
C LEU A 221 8.67 13.75 4.60
N GLY A 222 9.90 13.79 4.06
CA GLY A 222 10.86 14.85 4.37
C GLY A 222 10.31 16.24 4.08
N ASP A 223 9.55 16.42 2.99
CA ASP A 223 8.89 17.69 2.67
C ASP A 223 7.72 18.02 3.61
N LEU A 224 6.95 17.00 4.04
CA LEU A 224 5.84 17.18 4.98
C LEU A 224 6.32 17.53 6.40
N LEU A 225 7.47 17.00 6.81
CA LEU A 225 8.02 17.15 8.16
C LEU A 225 9.15 18.18 8.25
N ASP A 226 9.62 18.71 7.12
CA ASP A 226 10.86 19.47 7.01
C ASP A 226 12.09 18.72 7.59
N ASP A 227 12.23 17.44 7.22
CA ASP A 227 13.26 16.53 7.74
C ASP A 227 14.24 16.07 6.64
N ASP A 228 15.47 16.58 6.71
CA ASP A 228 16.53 16.24 5.77
C ASP A 228 17.04 14.80 5.88
N THR A 229 16.76 14.11 6.99
CA THR A 229 17.10 12.69 7.14
C THR A 229 16.29 11.85 6.17
N TRP A 230 15.00 12.15 6.02
CA TRP A 230 14.13 11.49 5.06
C TRP A 230 14.51 11.83 3.61
N ARG A 231 14.87 13.10 3.35
CA ARG A 231 15.37 13.51 2.02
C ARG A 231 16.67 12.80 1.64
N ARG A 232 17.61 12.62 2.59
CA ARG A 232 18.83 11.82 2.36
C ARG A 232 18.53 10.36 2.10
N ARG A 233 17.68 9.71 2.92
CA ARG A 233 17.24 8.32 2.69
C ARG A 233 16.63 8.12 1.30
N ALA A 234 15.89 9.09 0.80
CA ALA A 234 15.33 9.06 -0.54
C ALA A 234 16.42 9.13 -1.62
N GLY A 235 17.40 10.02 -1.47
CA GLY A 235 18.56 10.12 -2.36
C GLY A 235 19.38 8.84 -2.39
N ASP A 236 19.77 8.32 -1.22
CA ASP A 236 20.57 7.09 -1.12
C ASP A 236 19.88 5.90 -1.80
N LEU A 237 18.55 5.78 -1.63
CA LEU A 237 17.77 4.70 -2.24
C LEU A 237 17.65 4.88 -3.77
N ALA A 238 17.50 6.11 -4.25
CA ALA A 238 17.47 6.42 -5.68
C ALA A 238 18.84 6.18 -6.34
N ASP A 239 19.93 6.62 -5.73
CA ASP A 239 21.29 6.43 -6.22
C ASP A 239 21.67 4.93 -6.28
N THR A 240 21.13 4.10 -5.38
CA THR A 240 21.35 2.65 -5.40
C THR A 240 20.55 1.94 -6.52
N LEU A 241 19.47 2.56 -7.01
CA LEU A 241 18.64 2.00 -8.09
C LEU A 241 19.22 2.22 -9.49
N ASP A 242 20.00 3.28 -9.68
CA ASP A 242 20.63 3.67 -10.96
C ASP A 242 21.88 2.86 -11.29
#